data_AF-A0A4Q3R669-F1
#
_entry.id   AF-A0A4Q3R669-F1
#
_cell.length_a   1.000
_cell.length_b   1.000
_cell.length_c   1.000
_cell.angle_alpha   90.00
_cell.angle_beta   90.00
_cell.angle_gamma   90.00
#
_symmetry.space_group_name_H-M   'P 1'
#
loop_
_entity.id
_entity.type
_entity.pdbx_description
1 polymer ?
#
loop_
_entity_poly.entity_id
_entity_poly.type
_entity_poly.pdbx_seq_one_letter_code
_entity_poly.pdbx_strand_id
1 'polypeptide(L)'
;MQKDLRATFNAQFDEAKYQAYLQQIEALHPGALDFRVAETPLFIPQDFTRKMLSACDDILDVITADNFTKLTDRSIPQNLRVPGNEAHAQCLVFDFGICENARGALEPQLIEMQGFPSLFGFQAYHTALTAAYANVPKTHSAYLNGYDRESYIALLKEIIVGTHNPDNVILLEILPEQQKTRIDFYCTEK
;
A
#
# COMPACT_ATOMS: atom_id res chain seq x y z
N MET A 1 18.48 -3.46 -2.55
CA MET A 1 18.65 -2.53 -1.40
C MET A 1 19.85 -1.63 -1.63
N GLN A 2 19.68 -0.31 -1.53
CA GLN A 2 20.79 0.65 -1.66
C GLN A 2 21.60 0.70 -0.36
N LYS A 3 22.80 0.09 -0.37
CA LYS A 3 23.61 -0.15 0.83
C LYS A 3 24.09 1.14 1.50
N ASP A 4 24.45 2.15 0.73
CA ASP A 4 24.98 3.41 1.26
C ASP A 4 23.92 4.17 2.06
N LEU A 5 22.69 4.29 1.54
CA LEU A 5 21.57 4.90 2.27
C LEU A 5 21.24 4.14 3.54
N ARG A 6 21.27 2.80 3.50
CA ARG A 6 21.08 1.96 4.69
C ARG A 6 22.19 2.18 5.72
N ALA A 7 23.45 2.27 5.29
CA ALA A 7 24.57 2.54 6.18
C ALA A 7 24.47 3.93 6.83
N THR A 8 24.09 4.95 6.05
CA THR A 8 23.83 6.30 6.56
C THR A 8 22.71 6.31 7.59
N PHE A 9 21.59 5.64 7.31
CA PHE A 9 20.50 5.51 8.28
C PHE A 9 20.97 4.84 9.56
N ASN A 10 21.61 3.67 9.45
CA ASN A 10 22.09 2.92 10.61
C ASN A 10 23.07 3.73 11.48
N ALA A 11 23.93 4.54 10.87
CA ALA A 11 24.89 5.38 11.58
C ALA A 11 24.24 6.56 12.34
N GLN A 12 23.02 6.95 11.95
CA GLN A 12 22.27 8.06 12.54
C GLN A 12 21.08 7.60 13.39
N PHE A 13 20.84 6.28 13.42
CA PHE A 13 19.76 5.67 14.19
C PHE A 13 19.93 5.97 15.66
N ASP A 14 18.82 6.32 16.30
CA ASP A 14 18.73 6.64 17.71
C ASP A 14 17.35 6.20 18.20
N GLU A 15 17.34 5.50 19.33
CA GLU A 15 16.11 4.94 19.90
C GLU A 15 15.12 6.06 20.27
N ALA A 16 15.60 7.19 20.80
CA ALA A 16 14.71 8.29 21.17
C ALA A 16 14.06 8.93 19.94
N LYS A 17 14.78 9.05 18.81
CA LYS A 17 14.18 9.47 17.53
C LYS A 17 13.13 8.48 17.04
N TYR A 18 13.38 7.17 17.16
CA TYR A 18 12.42 6.14 16.77
C TYR A 18 11.15 6.21 17.63
N GLN A 19 11.28 6.33 18.95
CA GLN A 19 10.15 6.51 19.85
C GLN A 19 9.36 7.80 19.56
N ALA A 20 10.04 8.90 19.24
CA ALA A 20 9.38 10.14 18.82
C ALA A 20 8.61 9.96 17.50
N TYR A 21 9.14 9.19 16.55
CA TYR A 21 8.46 8.83 15.31
C TYR A 21 7.22 7.96 15.57
N LEU A 22 7.31 6.95 16.44
CA LEU A 22 6.14 6.16 16.85
C LEU A 22 5.06 7.03 17.50
N GLN A 23 5.45 7.99 18.35
CA GLN A 23 4.50 8.94 18.95
C GLN A 23 3.79 9.82 17.90
N GLN A 24 4.47 10.18 16.80
CA GLN A 24 3.83 10.92 15.70
C GLN A 24 2.81 10.06 14.95
N ILE A 25 3.09 8.76 14.78
CA ILE A 25 2.13 7.82 14.18
C ILE A 25 0.94 7.63 15.12
N GLU A 26 1.20 7.39 16.41
CA GLU A 26 0.16 7.23 17.44
C GLU A 26 -0.74 8.48 17.54
N ALA A 27 -0.18 9.67 17.33
CA ALA A 27 -0.93 10.92 17.31
C ALA A 27 -1.89 11.04 16.10
N LEU A 28 -1.79 10.19 15.07
CA LEU A 28 -2.78 10.15 13.99
C LEU A 28 -4.16 9.75 14.52
N HIS A 29 -4.18 8.76 15.42
CA HIS A 29 -5.33 8.39 16.22
C HIS A 29 -4.86 7.56 17.45
N PRO A 30 -4.94 8.11 18.68
CA PRO A 30 -4.49 7.39 19.88
C PRO A 30 -5.19 6.03 20.06
N GLY A 31 -4.43 5.00 20.41
CA GLY A 31 -4.88 3.64 20.63
C GLY A 31 -5.17 2.84 19.35
N ALA A 32 -4.89 3.37 18.15
CA ALA A 32 -5.24 2.70 16.90
C ALA A 32 -4.10 1.89 16.25
N LEU A 33 -2.85 2.05 16.71
CA LEU A 33 -1.70 1.35 16.14
C LEU A 33 -1.53 -0.06 16.75
N ASP A 34 -2.13 -1.07 16.10
CA ASP A 34 -2.10 -2.47 16.57
C ASP A 34 -0.98 -3.32 15.94
N PHE A 35 -0.06 -2.71 15.19
CA PHE A 35 1.04 -3.39 14.53
C PHE A 35 2.36 -2.66 14.70
N ARG A 36 3.45 -3.40 14.49
CA ARG A 36 4.80 -2.86 14.59
C ARG A 36 5.14 -2.07 13.33
N VAL A 37 5.69 -0.90 13.54
CA VAL A 37 6.30 -0.08 12.49
C VAL A 37 7.78 -0.42 12.45
N ALA A 38 8.34 -0.60 11.26
CA ALA A 38 9.76 -0.89 11.12
C ALA A 38 10.59 0.35 11.51
N GLU A 39 11.71 0.12 12.18
CA GLU A 39 12.65 1.17 12.57
C GLU A 39 13.30 1.83 11.36
N THR A 40 13.35 1.16 10.21
CA THR A 40 14.09 1.62 9.03
C THR A 40 13.27 1.45 7.76
N PRO A 41 13.25 2.46 6.87
CA PRO A 41 12.64 2.30 5.56
C PRO A 41 13.49 1.36 4.67
N LEU A 42 12.85 0.78 3.66
CA LEU A 42 13.55 0.05 2.62
C LEU A 42 13.98 1.00 1.50
N PHE A 43 15.27 1.02 1.20
CA PHE A 43 15.83 1.78 0.08
C PHE A 43 15.91 0.88 -1.16
N ILE A 44 14.83 0.85 -1.95
CA ILE A 44 14.71 0.02 -3.14
C ILE A 44 15.40 0.69 -4.35
N PRO A 45 16.32 0.00 -5.05
CA PRO A 45 16.89 0.50 -6.31
C PRO A 45 15.83 0.65 -7.41
N GLN A 46 16.00 1.64 -8.28
CA GLN A 46 15.05 1.94 -9.35
C GLN A 46 14.83 0.76 -10.31
N ASP A 47 15.86 -0.05 -10.57
CA ASP A 47 15.73 -1.26 -11.42
C ASP A 47 14.83 -2.31 -10.77
N PHE A 48 14.88 -2.47 -9.46
CA PHE A 48 14.00 -3.39 -8.73
C PHE A 48 12.56 -2.87 -8.68
N THR A 49 12.37 -1.56 -8.48
CA THR A 49 11.04 -0.93 -8.61
C THR A 49 10.44 -1.18 -9.98
N ARG A 50 11.20 -1.03 -11.07
CA ARG A 50 10.72 -1.34 -12.43
C ARG A 50 10.34 -2.80 -12.60
N LYS A 51 11.09 -3.75 -12.02
CA LYS A 51 10.73 -5.18 -12.06
C LYS A 51 9.39 -5.44 -11.36
N MET A 52 9.16 -4.84 -10.19
CA MET A 52 7.88 -4.98 -9.48
C MET A 52 6.72 -4.38 -10.28
N LEU A 53 6.89 -3.15 -10.81
CA LEU A 53 5.86 -2.49 -11.61
C LEU A 53 5.54 -3.30 -12.88
N SER A 54 6.55 -3.77 -13.60
CA SER A 54 6.35 -4.62 -14.78
C SER A 54 5.60 -5.90 -14.46
N ALA A 55 5.88 -6.54 -13.31
CA ALA A 55 5.15 -7.72 -12.87
C ALA A 55 3.69 -7.40 -12.54
N CYS A 56 3.42 -6.24 -11.93
CA CYS A 56 2.05 -5.76 -11.73
C CYS A 56 1.34 -5.52 -13.06
N ASP A 57 1.98 -4.83 -14.01
CA ASP A 57 1.43 -4.53 -15.33
C ASP A 57 1.07 -5.81 -16.09
N ASP A 58 1.97 -6.81 -16.09
CA ASP A 58 1.73 -8.12 -16.72
C ASP A 58 0.50 -8.83 -16.14
N ILE A 59 0.28 -8.73 -14.81
CA ILE A 59 -0.88 -9.32 -14.14
C ILE A 59 -2.15 -8.52 -14.47
N LEU A 60 -2.06 -7.19 -14.42
CA LEU A 60 -3.16 -6.27 -14.71
C LEU A 60 -3.68 -6.47 -16.13
N ASP A 61 -2.79 -6.61 -17.11
CA ASP A 61 -3.14 -6.90 -18.52
C ASP A 61 -3.99 -8.18 -18.64
N VAL A 62 -3.69 -9.21 -17.84
CA VAL A 62 -4.46 -10.47 -17.86
C VAL A 62 -5.81 -10.32 -17.17
N ILE A 63 -5.85 -9.73 -15.97
CA ILE A 63 -7.08 -9.68 -15.16
C ILE A 63 -8.08 -8.62 -15.64
N THR A 64 -7.63 -7.65 -16.44
CA THR A 64 -8.48 -6.61 -17.02
C THR A 64 -8.85 -6.87 -18.49
N ALA A 65 -8.36 -7.95 -19.09
CA ALA A 65 -8.70 -8.32 -20.47
C ALA A 65 -10.21 -8.61 -20.62
N ASP A 66 -10.80 -8.21 -21.75
CA ASP A 66 -12.25 -8.36 -22.05
C ASP A 66 -12.76 -9.81 -21.91
N ASN A 67 -11.89 -10.81 -22.13
CA ASN A 67 -12.24 -12.22 -22.05
C ASN A 67 -11.96 -12.83 -20.67
N PHE A 68 -11.41 -12.10 -19.70
CA PHE A 68 -11.00 -12.63 -18.40
C PHE A 68 -12.18 -13.25 -17.65
N THR A 69 -13.32 -12.54 -17.56
CA THR A 69 -14.55 -13.07 -16.93
C THR A 69 -14.98 -14.38 -17.58
N LYS A 70 -14.92 -14.49 -18.91
CA LYS A 70 -15.27 -15.73 -19.61
C LYS A 70 -14.32 -16.88 -19.25
N LEU A 71 -13.04 -16.59 -19.04
CA LEU A 71 -12.04 -17.59 -18.64
C LEU A 71 -12.23 -18.08 -17.20
N THR A 72 -12.73 -17.19 -16.32
CA THR A 72 -12.83 -17.42 -14.88
C THR A 72 -14.25 -17.70 -14.37
N ASP A 73 -15.28 -17.58 -15.21
CA ASP A 73 -16.70 -17.69 -14.82
C ASP A 73 -17.02 -18.99 -14.06
N ARG A 74 -16.36 -20.09 -14.44
CA ARG A 74 -16.52 -21.41 -13.81
C ARG A 74 -15.89 -21.52 -12.42
N SER A 75 -15.05 -20.56 -12.01
CA SER A 75 -14.30 -20.58 -10.75
C SER A 75 -15.16 -20.15 -9.56
N ILE A 76 -16.31 -19.51 -9.79
CA ILE A 76 -17.24 -19.07 -8.74
C ILE A 76 -18.39 -20.08 -8.62
N PRO A 77 -18.54 -20.77 -7.48
CA PRO A 77 -19.69 -21.65 -7.23
C PRO A 77 -21.01 -20.91 -7.41
N GLN A 78 -22.00 -21.56 -8.02
CA GLN A 78 -23.27 -20.93 -8.39
C GLN A 78 -24.00 -20.31 -7.18
N ASN A 79 -23.90 -20.93 -6.00
CA ASN A 79 -24.51 -20.46 -4.76
C ASN A 79 -23.75 -19.30 -4.09
N LEU A 80 -22.57 -18.93 -4.58
CA LEU A 80 -21.77 -17.80 -4.10
C LEU A 80 -21.80 -16.60 -5.07
N ARG A 81 -22.62 -16.67 -6.13
CA ARG A 81 -22.79 -15.54 -7.05
C ARG A 81 -23.60 -14.43 -6.37
N VAL A 82 -22.96 -13.29 -6.21
CA VAL A 82 -23.59 -12.05 -5.75
C VAL A 82 -24.07 -11.26 -6.99
N PRO A 83 -25.29 -10.69 -6.99
CA PRO A 83 -25.76 -9.85 -8.08
C PRO A 83 -24.90 -8.58 -8.23
N GLY A 84 -24.51 -8.26 -9.47
CA GLY A 84 -23.69 -7.09 -9.79
C GLY A 84 -22.84 -7.36 -11.05
N ASN A 85 -22.41 -6.30 -11.73
CA ASN A 85 -21.42 -6.38 -12.81
C ASN A 85 -20.35 -5.34 -12.52
N GLU A 86 -19.53 -5.61 -11.51
CA GLU A 86 -18.36 -4.79 -11.24
C GLU A 86 -17.31 -5.13 -12.28
N ALA A 87 -16.96 -4.16 -13.12
CA ALA A 87 -16.07 -4.37 -14.25
C ALA A 87 -14.68 -4.84 -13.79
N HIS A 88 -13.98 -4.01 -13.03
CA HIS A 88 -12.66 -4.30 -12.49
C HIS A 88 -12.59 -3.85 -11.03
N ALA A 89 -11.70 -4.50 -10.27
CA ALA A 89 -11.43 -4.15 -8.88
C ALA A 89 -10.90 -2.70 -8.79
N GLN A 90 -11.46 -1.92 -7.87
CA GLN A 90 -11.05 -0.53 -7.63
C GLN A 90 -9.78 -0.43 -6.77
N CYS A 91 -9.51 -1.45 -5.96
CA CYS A 91 -8.34 -1.54 -5.10
C CYS A 91 -7.70 -2.91 -5.25
N LEU A 92 -6.39 -2.93 -5.39
CA LEU A 92 -5.59 -4.15 -5.51
C LEU A 92 -4.23 -3.94 -4.85
N VAL A 93 -3.80 -4.93 -4.08
CA VAL A 93 -2.51 -4.97 -3.38
C VAL A 93 -1.76 -6.20 -3.85
N PHE A 94 -0.48 -6.01 -4.19
CA PHE A 94 0.42 -7.09 -4.59
C PHE A 94 1.56 -7.21 -3.58
N ASP A 95 1.63 -8.37 -2.95
CA ASP A 95 2.70 -8.67 -1.99
C ASP A 95 3.82 -9.42 -2.68
N PHE A 96 5.03 -8.86 -2.66
CA PHE A 96 6.21 -9.47 -3.26
C PHE A 96 7.25 -9.84 -2.22
N GLY A 97 7.80 -11.05 -2.34
CA GLY A 97 9.07 -11.42 -1.75
C GLY A 97 10.23 -10.83 -2.56
N ILE A 98 11.28 -10.37 -1.87
CA ILE A 98 12.56 -10.02 -2.49
C ILE A 98 13.44 -11.28 -2.46
N CYS A 99 13.59 -11.94 -3.60
CA CYS A 99 14.29 -13.23 -3.72
C CYS A 99 15.56 -13.11 -4.55
N GLU A 100 16.49 -14.05 -4.36
CA GLU A 100 17.64 -14.23 -5.23
C GLU A 100 17.35 -15.33 -6.25
N ASN A 101 17.65 -15.06 -7.52
CA ASN A 101 17.52 -16.06 -8.57
C ASN A 101 18.75 -16.95 -8.70
N ALA A 102 18.72 -17.89 -9.64
CA ALA A 102 19.83 -18.84 -9.87
C ALA A 102 21.18 -18.16 -10.23
N ARG A 103 21.17 -16.87 -10.59
CA ARG A 103 22.37 -16.08 -10.88
C ARG A 103 22.78 -15.17 -9.72
N GLY A 104 22.11 -15.25 -8.57
CA GLY A 104 22.33 -14.40 -7.40
C GLY A 104 21.81 -12.97 -7.56
N ALA A 105 21.00 -12.69 -8.59
CA ALA A 105 20.40 -11.37 -8.77
C ALA A 105 19.05 -11.28 -8.06
N LEU A 106 18.74 -10.11 -7.52
CA LEU A 106 17.46 -9.87 -6.87
C LEU A 106 16.30 -9.79 -7.88
N GLU A 107 15.21 -10.48 -7.58
CA GLU A 107 13.95 -10.42 -8.32
C GLU A 107 12.74 -10.46 -7.39
N PRO A 108 11.64 -9.78 -7.75
CA PRO A 108 10.39 -9.89 -7.01
C PRO A 108 9.71 -11.24 -7.31
N GLN A 109 9.12 -11.85 -6.29
CA GLN A 109 8.28 -13.06 -6.42
C GLN A 109 6.93 -12.79 -5.77
N LEU A 110 5.85 -12.89 -6.54
CA LEU A 110 4.49 -12.65 -6.04
C LEU A 110 4.15 -13.70 -4.96
N ILE A 111 3.78 -13.22 -3.79
CA ILE A 111 3.31 -14.04 -2.66
C ILE A 111 1.79 -14.07 -2.68
N GLU A 112 1.15 -12.90 -2.71
CA GLU A 112 -0.29 -12.75 -2.58
C GLU A 112 -0.81 -11.56 -3.40
N MET A 113 -2.07 -11.64 -3.80
CA MET A 113 -2.84 -10.56 -4.41
C MET A 113 -4.14 -10.39 -3.63
N GLN A 114 -4.44 -9.18 -3.17
CA GLN A 114 -5.58 -8.87 -2.31
C GLN A 114 -6.37 -7.68 -2.84
N GLY A 115 -7.70 -7.76 -2.79
CA GLY A 115 -8.60 -6.69 -3.26
C GLY A 115 -9.19 -5.82 -2.15
N PHE A 116 -8.64 -5.86 -0.94
CA PHE A 116 -9.21 -5.16 0.22
C PHE A 116 -8.73 -3.70 0.28
N PRO A 117 -9.64 -2.70 0.33
CA PRO A 117 -9.28 -1.29 0.29
C PRO A 117 -8.87 -0.75 1.67
N SER A 118 -7.85 -1.35 2.30
CA SER A 118 -7.32 -0.87 3.58
C SER A 118 -5.85 -0.49 3.50
N LEU A 119 -5.42 0.33 4.46
CA LEU A 119 -4.10 0.97 4.60
C LEU A 119 -3.80 2.09 3.61
N PHE A 120 -4.63 2.32 2.58
CA PHE A 120 -4.40 3.38 1.59
C PHE A 120 -4.41 4.79 2.21
N GLY A 121 -5.28 5.05 3.19
CA GLY A 121 -5.33 6.33 3.90
C GLY A 121 -4.14 6.51 4.84
N PHE A 122 -3.88 5.51 5.68
CA PHE A 122 -2.75 5.50 6.61
C PHE A 122 -1.41 5.67 5.88
N GLN A 123 -1.21 4.99 4.74
CA GLN A 123 0.03 5.04 3.97
C GLN A 123 0.43 6.45 3.54
N ALA A 124 -0.52 7.34 3.23
CA ALA A 124 -0.20 8.72 2.86
C ALA A 124 0.44 9.50 4.02
N TYR A 125 -0.08 9.31 5.24
CA TYR A 125 0.48 9.93 6.45
C TYR A 125 1.79 9.25 6.86
N HIS A 126 1.79 7.93 6.92
CA HIS A 126 2.95 7.13 7.27
C HIS A 126 4.15 7.47 6.38
N THR A 127 3.96 7.56 5.06
CA THR A 127 5.01 7.93 4.10
C THR A 127 5.66 9.27 4.45
N ALA A 128 4.86 10.29 4.76
CA ALA A 128 5.38 11.62 5.12
C ALA A 128 6.15 11.60 6.44
N LEU A 129 5.62 10.91 7.46
CA LEU A 129 6.26 10.75 8.77
C LEU A 129 7.58 9.98 8.67
N THR A 130 7.60 8.85 7.95
CA THR A 130 8.81 8.05 7.72
C THR A 130 9.87 8.84 6.97
N ALA A 131 9.47 9.61 5.94
CA ALA A 131 10.41 10.42 5.17
C ALA A 131 11.11 11.47 6.03
N ALA A 132 10.37 12.14 6.92
CA ALA A 132 10.90 13.11 7.87
C ALA A 132 11.80 12.43 8.93
N TYR A 133 11.32 11.34 9.54
CA TYR A 133 12.06 10.59 10.56
C TYR A 133 13.41 10.06 10.05
N ALA A 134 13.39 9.42 8.88
CA ALA A 134 14.56 8.75 8.31
C ALA A 134 15.43 9.68 7.44
N ASN A 135 15.11 10.97 7.36
CA ASN A 135 15.77 11.95 6.47
C ASN A 135 15.89 11.43 5.03
N VAL A 136 14.80 10.88 4.48
CA VAL A 136 14.81 10.26 3.15
C VAL A 136 15.18 11.32 2.10
N PRO A 137 16.16 11.04 1.21
CA PRO A 137 16.54 11.98 0.17
C PRO A 137 15.37 12.33 -0.74
N LYS A 138 15.25 13.59 -1.17
CA LYS A 138 14.19 14.05 -2.08
C LYS A 138 14.15 13.33 -3.44
N THR A 139 15.21 12.62 -3.79
CA THR A 139 15.28 11.75 -4.98
C THR A 139 14.54 10.41 -4.80
N HIS A 140 14.01 10.15 -3.60
CA HIS A 140 13.30 8.93 -3.26
C HIS A 140 11.89 9.26 -2.78
N SER A 141 10.96 8.38 -3.11
CA SER A 141 9.56 8.47 -2.72
C SER A 141 8.98 7.08 -2.57
N ALA A 142 8.01 6.92 -1.68
CA ALA A 142 7.16 5.72 -1.64
C ALA A 142 5.99 5.82 -2.63
N TYR A 143 5.69 7.01 -3.15
CA TYR A 143 4.71 7.19 -4.22
C TYR A 143 5.28 6.68 -5.54
N LEU A 144 4.47 5.90 -6.26
CA LEU A 144 4.81 5.30 -7.54
C LEU A 144 4.14 6.07 -8.68
N ASN A 145 4.47 5.73 -9.93
CA ASN A 145 3.79 6.23 -11.14
C ASN A 145 3.73 7.76 -11.27
N GLY A 146 4.70 8.48 -10.67
CA GLY A 146 4.75 9.94 -10.73
C GLY A 146 3.79 10.65 -9.78
N TYR A 147 3.06 9.91 -8.93
CA TYR A 147 2.27 10.50 -7.87
C TYR A 147 3.16 11.14 -6.80
N ASP A 148 2.58 12.11 -6.13
CA ASP A 148 3.00 12.66 -4.85
C ASP A 148 1.85 12.54 -3.84
N ARG A 149 2.02 13.10 -2.64
CA ARG A 149 0.98 13.01 -1.60
C ARG A 149 -0.35 13.61 -2.04
N GLU A 150 -0.32 14.77 -2.70
CA GLU A 150 -1.54 15.50 -3.05
C GLU A 150 -2.30 14.78 -4.15
N SER A 151 -1.60 14.41 -5.22
CA SER A 151 -2.18 13.66 -6.35
C SER A 151 -2.61 12.24 -5.97
N TYR A 152 -1.90 11.57 -5.06
CA TYR A 152 -2.32 10.29 -4.49
C TYR A 152 -3.62 10.41 -3.69
N ILE A 153 -3.72 11.39 -2.78
CA ILE A 153 -4.94 11.61 -1.99
C ILE A 153 -6.10 12.00 -2.91
N ALA A 154 -5.85 12.81 -3.95
CA ALA A 154 -6.86 13.16 -4.93
C ALA A 154 -7.42 11.92 -5.66
N LEU A 155 -6.53 11.03 -6.13
CA LEU A 155 -6.93 9.78 -6.76
C LEU A 155 -7.70 8.87 -5.79
N LEU A 156 -7.24 8.74 -4.54
CA LEU A 156 -7.92 7.92 -3.54
C LEU A 156 -9.34 8.44 -3.25
N LYS A 157 -9.53 9.76 -3.20
CA LYS A 157 -10.85 10.40 -3.08
C LYS A 157 -11.71 10.17 -4.32
N GLU A 158 -11.14 10.26 -5.51
CA GLU A 158 -11.85 9.95 -6.75
C GLU A 158 -12.39 8.51 -6.75
N ILE A 159 -11.57 7.55 -6.33
CA ILE A 159 -11.95 6.13 -6.27
C ILE A 159 -13.02 5.87 -5.19
N ILE A 160 -12.82 6.37 -3.98
CA ILE A 160 -13.69 6.04 -2.83
C ILE A 160 -14.97 6.88 -2.83
N VAL A 161 -14.85 8.20 -3.02
CA VAL A 161 -15.98 9.14 -2.92
C VAL A 161 -16.64 9.37 -4.28
N GLY A 162 -15.83 9.48 -5.34
CA GLY A 162 -16.29 9.81 -6.68
C GLY A 162 -17.03 11.15 -6.70
N THR A 163 -18.25 11.16 -7.23
CA THR A 163 -19.11 12.35 -7.35
C THR A 163 -20.12 12.50 -6.21
N HIS A 164 -20.04 11.67 -5.18
CA HIS A 164 -21.03 11.65 -4.09
C HIS A 164 -20.66 12.65 -2.98
N ASN A 165 -21.63 13.02 -2.14
CA ASN A 165 -21.32 13.68 -0.88
C ASN A 165 -20.59 12.67 0.03
N PRO A 166 -19.38 12.97 0.54
CA PRO A 166 -18.67 12.10 1.48
C PRO A 166 -19.52 11.60 2.66
N ASP A 167 -20.46 12.41 3.16
CA ASP A 167 -21.36 12.02 4.26
C ASP A 167 -22.26 10.80 3.91
N ASN A 168 -22.41 10.50 2.62
CA ASN A 168 -23.18 9.37 2.10
C ASN A 168 -22.29 8.21 1.61
N VAL A 169 -20.98 8.28 1.84
CA VAL A 169 -20.01 7.26 1.40
C VAL A 169 -19.44 6.58 2.63
N ILE A 170 -19.44 5.25 2.64
CA ILE A 170 -18.90 4.46 3.75
C ILE A 170 -17.86 3.47 3.25
N LEU A 171 -16.77 3.32 4.01
CA LEU A 171 -15.89 2.16 3.92
C LEU A 171 -16.45 1.07 4.82
N LEU A 172 -17.19 0.13 4.24
CA LEU A 172 -17.90 -0.89 5.00
C LEU A 172 -16.94 -2.02 5.44
N GLU A 173 -16.80 -2.15 6.75
CA GLU A 173 -16.22 -3.30 7.46
C GLU A 173 -17.20 -3.66 8.59
N ILE A 174 -17.32 -4.94 8.94
CA ILE A 174 -18.32 -5.39 9.91
C ILE A 174 -17.94 -4.94 11.33
N LEU A 175 -16.65 -5.03 11.67
CA LEU A 175 -16.10 -4.66 12.98
C LEU A 175 -14.79 -3.88 12.79
N PRO A 176 -14.83 -2.65 12.22
CA PRO A 176 -13.64 -1.88 11.86
C PRO A 176 -12.74 -1.62 13.06
N GLU A 177 -13.30 -1.49 14.26
CA GLU A 177 -12.59 -1.29 15.52
C GLU A 177 -11.79 -2.52 15.99
N GLN A 178 -12.12 -3.71 15.48
CA GLN A 178 -11.41 -4.96 15.80
C GLN A 178 -10.33 -5.30 14.75
N GLN A 179 -10.26 -4.56 13.65
CA GLN A 179 -9.23 -4.74 12.64
C GLN A 179 -7.88 -4.24 13.14
N LYS A 180 -6.81 -5.01 12.90
CA LYS A 180 -5.44 -4.55 13.20
C LYS A 180 -5.05 -3.31 12.40
N THR A 181 -5.70 -3.09 11.26
CA THR A 181 -5.48 -1.94 10.38
C THR A 181 -6.43 -0.78 10.70
N ARG A 182 -7.12 -0.77 11.85
CA ARG A 182 -8.15 0.23 12.19
C ARG A 182 -7.71 1.69 12.08
N ILE A 183 -6.42 1.96 12.30
CA ILE A 183 -5.81 3.30 12.12
C ILE A 183 -6.06 3.87 10.71
N ASP A 184 -6.20 3.02 9.69
CA ASP A 184 -6.48 3.45 8.33
C ASP A 184 -7.86 4.10 8.20
N PHE A 185 -8.90 3.46 8.73
CA PHE A 185 -10.25 4.01 8.74
C PHE A 185 -10.30 5.34 9.50
N TYR A 186 -9.63 5.45 10.64
CA TYR A 186 -9.56 6.71 11.37
C TYR A 186 -8.77 7.81 10.64
N CYS A 187 -7.86 7.44 9.74
CA CYS A 187 -7.17 8.42 8.90
C CYS A 187 -8.07 9.01 7.80
N THR A 188 -9.20 8.38 7.49
CA THR A 188 -10.17 8.85 6.48
C THR A 188 -11.34 9.64 7.07
N GLU A 189 -11.50 9.68 8.40
CA GLU A 189 -12.51 10.51 9.09
C GLU A 189 -12.18 12.03 9.14
N LYS A 190 -11.09 12.46 8.49
CA LYS A 190 -10.54 13.83 8.58
C LYS A 190 -10.87 14.72 7.40
#